data_AF-A0A0G1K5U2-F1
#
_entry.id   AF-A0A0G1K5U2-F1
#
_cell.length_a   1.000
_cell.length_b   1.000
_cell.length_c   1.000
_cell.angle_alpha   90.00
_cell.angle_beta   90.00
_cell.angle_gamma   90.00
#
_symmetry.space_group_name_H-M   'P 1'
#
loop_
_entity.id
_entity.type
_entity.pdbx_description
1 polymer ?
#
loop_
_entity_poly.entity_id
_entity_poly.type
_entity_poly.pdbx_seq_one_letter_code
_entity_poly.pdbx_strand_id
1 'polypeptide(L)' 'MLTAVYKKVRSGYVAWVEEIPGVNTQGHTKRETRENLEDALKEFVAARRMLTKREKATPGNLVRERLLV' A
#
# COMPACT_ATOMS: atom_id res chain seq x y z
N MET A 1 -12.29 -1.44 2.37
CA MET A 1 -11.71 -2.22 1.25
C MET A 1 -10.67 -1.35 0.52
N LEU A 2 -9.72 -1.90 -0.25
CA LEU A 2 -8.80 -1.12 -1.11
C LEU A 2 -8.98 -1.52 -2.58
N THR A 3 -8.78 -0.58 -3.50
CA THR A 3 -9.03 -0.75 -4.93
C THR A 3 -7.72 -0.72 -5.71
N ALA A 4 -7.40 -1.83 -6.38
CA ALA A 4 -6.24 -1.92 -7.25
C ALA A 4 -6.61 -1.54 -8.69
N VAL A 5 -5.95 -0.52 -9.23
CA VAL A 5 -6.11 -0.09 -10.62
C VAL A 5 -4.96 -0.64 -11.46
N TYR A 6 -5.27 -1.19 -12.63
CA TYR A 6 -4.28 -1.72 -13.57
C TYR A 6 -4.43 -1.04 -14.91
N LYS A 7 -3.35 -0.48 -15.44
CA LYS A 7 -3.29 0.10 -16.78
C LYS A 7 -2.36 -0.73 -17.65
N LYS A 8 -2.88 -1.29 -18.74
CA LYS A 8 -2.08 -1.95 -19.78
C LYS A 8 -1.22 -0.90 -20.49
N VAL A 9 0.06 -1.22 -20.67
CA VAL A 9 1.04 -0.41 -21.42
C VAL A 9 1.82 -1.29 -22.39
N ARG A 10 2.60 -0.69 -23.30
CA ARG A 10 3.37 -1.44 -24.31
C ARG A 10 4.30 -2.49 -23.69
N SER A 11 4.92 -2.19 -22.56
CA SER A 11 5.88 -3.07 -21.86
C SER A 11 5.26 -4.08 -20.90
N GLY A 12 3.94 -4.02 -20.65
CA GLY A 12 3.32 -4.83 -19.60
C GLY A 12 2.11 -4.13 -18.98
N TYR A 13 2.15 -3.96 -17.66
CA TYR A 13 1.14 -3.29 -16.85
C TYR A 13 1.82 -2.38 -15.82
N VAL A 14 1.17 -1.26 -15.55
CA VAL A 14 1.42 -0.44 -14.35
C VAL A 14 0.19 -0.54 -13.45
N ALA A 15 0.38 -0.52 -12.14
CA ALA A 15 -0.72 -0.61 -11.19
C ALA A 15 -0.49 0.26 -9.95
N TRP A 16 -1.57 0.66 -9.29
CA TRP A 16 -1.56 1.42 -8.05
C TRP A 16 -2.79 1.13 -7.19
N VAL A 17 -2.71 1.46 -5.90
CA VAL A 17 -3.86 1.48 -5.00
C VAL A 17 -4.53 2.86 -5.10
N GLU A 18 -5.80 2.90 -5.46
CA GLU A 18 -6.55 4.14 -5.69
C GLU A 18 -6.59 5.04 -4.45
N GLU A 19 -6.75 4.44 -3.27
CA GLU A 19 -6.89 5.16 -2.01
C GLU A 19 -5.55 5.55 -1.36
N ILE A 20 -4.42 5.04 -1.87
CA ILE A 20 -3.11 5.23 -1.22
C ILE A 20 -2.07 5.74 -2.23
N PRO A 21 -1.84 7.07 -2.28
CA PRO A 21 -0.77 7.65 -3.08
C PRO A 21 0.60 7.05 -2.74
N GLY A 22 1.37 6.73 -3.77
CA GLY A 22 2.73 6.18 -3.65
C GLY A 22 2.79 4.66 -3.47
N VAL A 23 1.66 3.95 -3.46
CA VAL A 23 1.63 2.49 -3.58
C VAL A 23 1.39 2.14 -5.05
N ASN A 24 2.48 1.98 -5.80
CA ASN A 24 2.45 1.67 -7.23
C ASN A 24 3.53 0.66 -7.62
N THR A 25 3.30 -0.03 -8.72
CA THR A 25 4.24 -1.01 -9.27
C THR A 25 4.06 -1.19 -10.78
N GLN A 26 4.91 -2.03 -11.38
CA GLN A 26 4.81 -2.47 -12.76
C GLN A 26 5.19 -3.96 -12.89
N GLY A 27 4.81 -4.57 -14.00
CA GLY A 27 5.21 -5.94 -14.37
C GLY A 27 4.84 -6.27 -15.81
N HIS A 28 5.38 -7.35 -16.35
CA HIS A 28 5.09 -7.78 -17.73
C HIS A 28 3.69 -8.38 -17.86
N THR A 29 3.19 -9.05 -16.82
CA THR A 29 1.86 -9.67 -16.78
C THR A 29 0.97 -9.09 -15.68
N LYS A 30 -0.36 -9.14 -15.84
CA LYS A 30 -1.30 -8.66 -14.82
C LYS A 30 -1.14 -9.39 -13.48
N ARG A 31 -0.80 -10.70 -13.51
CA ARG A 31 -0.56 -11.51 -12.32
C ARG A 31 0.68 -11.02 -11.56
N GLU A 32 1.80 -10.91 -12.25
CA GLU A 32 3.05 -10.38 -11.68
C GLU A 32 2.85 -8.97 -11.11
N THR A 33 2.20 -8.07 -11.86
CA THR A 33 1.91 -6.71 -11.38
C THR A 33 1.01 -6.72 -10.14
N ARG A 34 0.10 -7.70 -10.00
CA ARG A 34 -0.71 -7.85 -8.78
C ARG A 34 0.13 -8.29 -7.60
N GLU A 35 0.96 -9.33 -7.77
CA GLU A 35 1.87 -9.83 -6.73
C GLU A 35 2.79 -8.69 -6.24
N ASN A 36 3.40 -7.96 -7.17
CA ASN A 36 4.24 -6.80 -6.84
C ASN A 36 3.47 -5.69 -6.12
N LEU A 37 2.18 -5.48 -6.43
CA LEU A 37 1.36 -4.43 -5.81
C LEU A 37 0.99 -4.80 -4.37
N GLU A 38 0.69 -6.08 -4.13
CA GLU A 38 0.43 -6.60 -2.80
C GLU A 38 1.65 -6.47 -1.89
N ASP A 39 2.85 -6.73 -2.41
CA ASP A 39 4.09 -6.56 -1.64
C ASP A 39 4.41 -5.09 -1.39
N ALA A 40 4.27 -4.22 -2.40
CA ALA A 40 4.42 -2.77 -2.22
C ALA A 40 3.45 -2.21 -1.15
N LEU A 41 2.20 -2.70 -1.12
CA LEU A 41 1.23 -2.32 -0.11
C LEU A 41 1.64 -2.79 1.30
N LYS A 42 2.11 -4.04 1.44
CA LYS A 42 2.60 -4.57 2.72
C LYS A 42 3.77 -3.74 3.25
N GLU A 43 4.74 -3.44 2.39
CA GLU A 43 5.91 -2.63 2.74
C GLU A 43 5.51 -1.21 3.17
N PHE A 44 4.63 -0.56 2.40
CA PHE A 44 4.14 0.78 2.71
C PHE A 44 3.46 0.84 4.08
N VAL A 45 2.55 -0.12 4.38
CA VAL A 45 1.86 -0.20 5.67
C VAL A 45 2.86 -0.44 6.81
N ALA A 46 3.86 -1.31 6.59
CA ALA A 46 4.90 -1.56 7.58
C ALA A 46 5.72 -0.29 7.88
N ALA A 47 6.16 0.42 6.85
CA ALA A 47 6.91 1.67 6.98
C ALA A 47 6.09 2.75 7.72
N ARG A 48 4.82 2.95 7.36
CA ARG A 48 3.91 3.88 8.04
C ARG A 48 3.71 3.54 9.52
N ARG A 49 3.57 2.24 9.85
CA ARG A 49 3.50 1.78 11.25
C ARG A 49 4.80 2.04 12.02
N MET A 50 5.97 1.94 11.37
CA MET A 50 7.25 2.24 12.02
C MET A 50 7.40 3.74 12.31
N LEU A 51 7.04 4.61 11.36
CA LEU A 51 7.09 6.07 11.55
C LEU A 51 6.19 6.52 12.70
N THR A 52 4.93 6.08 12.69
CA THR A 52 3.96 6.40 13.76
C THR A 52 4.31 5.78 15.13
N LYS A 53 5.18 4.76 15.18
CA LYS A 53 5.77 4.25 16.43
C LYS A 53 6.89 5.15 16.94
N ARG A 54 7.67 5.78 16.05
CA ARG A 54 8.79 6.68 16.40
C ARG A 54 8.29 8.07 16.84
N GLU A 55 7.17 8.54 16.30
CA GLU A 55 6.50 9.79 16.72
C GLU A 55 5.88 9.72 18.14
N LYS A 56 5.95 8.57 18.82
CA LYS A 56 5.45 8.34 20.20
C LYS A 56 6.30 9.00 21.30
N ALA A 57 6.80 10.21 21.05
CA ALA A 57 7.47 11.00 22.08
C ALA A 57 6.49 11.61 23.10
N THR A 58 5.17 11.53 22.88
CA THR A 58 4.16 12.00 23.84
C THR A 58 3.44 10.80 24.49
N PRO A 59 3.72 10.49 25.77
CA PRO A 59 3.03 9.44 26.51
C PRO A 59 1.59 9.86 26.83
N GLY A 60 0.62 8.98 26.55
CA GLY A 60 -0.72 9.01 27.15
C GLY A 60 -1.89 9.07 26.17
N ASN A 61 -2.78 8.07 26.25
CA ASN A 61 -4.15 8.02 25.69
C ASN A 61 -4.33 7.78 24.18
N LEU A 62 -3.56 6.86 23.56
CA LEU A 62 -3.83 6.38 22.20
C LEU A 62 -4.54 5.02 22.23
N VAL A 63 -5.81 4.98 21.80
CA VAL A 63 -6.55 3.74 21.52
C VAL A 63 -6.51 3.46 20.03
N ARG A 64 -6.27 2.20 19.64
CA ARG A 64 -6.29 1.76 18.24
C ARG A 64 -7.32 0.65 18.09
N GLU A 65 -8.24 0.83 17.16
CA GLU A 65 -9.23 -0.18 16.80
C GLU A 65 -9.19 -0.46 15.30
N ARG A 66 -9.70 -1.62 14.90
CA ARG A 66 -9.83 -1.97 13.50
C ARG A 66 -11.15 -1.42 12.98
N LEU A 67 -11.09 -0.56 11.97
CA LEU A 67 -12.26 -0.17 11.21
C LEU A 67 -12.46 -1.11 10.02
N LEU A 68 -13.69 -1.56 9.83
CA LEU A 68 -14.14 -2.26 8.64
C LEU A 68 -15.07 -1.30 7.91
N VAL A 69 -14.65 -0.88 6.72
CA VAL A 69 -15.41 -0.04 5.79
C VAL A 69 -15.49 -0.73 4.43
#